data_AF-A0A3R5R0V7-F1
#
_entry.id   AF-A0A3R5R0V7-F1
#
_cell.length_a   1.000
_cell.length_b   1.000
_cell.length_c   1.000
_cell.angle_alpha   90.00
_cell.angle_beta   90.00
_cell.angle_gamma   90.00
#
_symmetry.space_group_name_H-M   'P 1'
#
loop_
_entity.id
_entity.type
_entity.pdbx_description
1 polymer ?
#
loop_
_entity_poly.entity_id
_entity_poly.type
_entity_poly.pdbx_seq_one_letter_code
_entity_poly.pdbx_strand_id
1 'polypeptide(L)'
;MKEIDNYINSIYKNADDDFEEIEEMKSVMRQHLIETVEELKREGKSESESIKIAIERFGEAPGIKDELSKVIPFTRKHFSVGLFVVLGMIAVSFAFIFCIANYVRDEGTIKGVIMILSAPIYIILRAIKLKEIIKNKESVSLKIEWIRLFFVIYIAYLVGSYIQYIQTFSDASKQMYYSINLIPIIGIPNILKGMALKGLGINIFIRIVLKYFFRYFLLGILAPIAYNGFRKLNNCIFLGITIYIGIFLLNCTFSFFGLSYHREIAINIDFLIVAVLGVVIGYFISSKKLIKS
;
A
#
# COMPACT_ATOMS: atom_id res chain seq x y z
N MET A 1 -25.28 11.32 -43.98
CA MET A 1 -24.84 12.06 -42.77
C MET A 1 -24.30 11.19 -41.62
N LYS A 2 -24.99 10.15 -41.12
CA LYS A 2 -24.53 9.32 -39.97
C LYS A 2 -23.11 8.75 -40.11
N GLU A 3 -22.68 8.46 -41.33
CA GLU A 3 -21.32 7.96 -41.61
C GLU A 3 -20.22 8.97 -41.26
N ILE A 4 -20.48 10.27 -41.46
CA ILE A 4 -19.56 11.36 -41.07
C ILE A 4 -19.42 11.39 -39.54
N ASP A 5 -20.54 11.30 -38.82
CA ASP A 5 -20.51 11.27 -37.35
C ASP A 5 -19.76 10.04 -36.84
N ASN A 6 -19.96 8.87 -37.45
CA ASN A 6 -19.23 7.66 -37.09
C ASN A 6 -17.72 7.81 -37.34
N TYR A 7 -17.35 8.41 -38.47
CA TYR A 7 -15.97 8.68 -38.82
C TYR A 7 -15.31 9.62 -37.80
N ILE A 8 -15.93 10.76 -37.49
CA ILE A 8 -15.42 11.72 -36.49
C ILE A 8 -15.33 11.07 -35.11
N ASN A 9 -16.37 10.36 -34.68
CA ASN A 9 -16.36 9.66 -33.40
C ASN A 9 -15.25 8.61 -33.30
N SER A 10 -14.84 8.00 -34.43
CA SER A 10 -13.73 7.05 -34.46
C SER A 10 -12.37 7.72 -34.24
N ILE A 11 -12.17 8.93 -34.80
CA ILE A 11 -10.96 9.74 -34.64
C ILE A 11 -10.81 10.17 -33.18
N TYR A 12 -11.84 10.81 -32.63
CA TYR A 12 -11.86 11.34 -31.26
C TYR A 12 -12.13 10.28 -30.18
N LYS A 13 -12.18 8.99 -30.54
CA LYS A 13 -12.39 7.91 -29.57
C LYS A 13 -11.27 7.91 -28.52
N ASN A 14 -11.64 8.11 -27.26
CA ASN A 14 -10.73 8.26 -26.12
C ASN A 14 -9.89 9.56 -26.13
N ALA A 15 -10.36 10.62 -26.78
CA ALA A 15 -9.85 11.96 -26.51
C ALA A 15 -10.23 12.37 -25.07
N ASP A 16 -9.40 13.19 -24.40
CA ASP A 16 -9.63 13.63 -23.02
C ASP A 16 -10.85 14.56 -22.96
N ASP A 17 -11.99 14.09 -22.44
CA ASP A 17 -13.26 14.84 -22.42
C ASP A 17 -13.16 16.21 -21.69
N ASP A 18 -12.12 16.44 -20.89
CA ASP A 18 -11.83 17.70 -20.19
C ASP A 18 -11.08 18.73 -21.09
N PHE A 19 -10.69 18.38 -22.32
CA PHE A 19 -10.09 19.33 -23.25
C PHE A 19 -11.17 20.25 -23.82
N GLU A 20 -11.19 21.48 -23.34
CA GLU A 20 -12.25 22.49 -23.55
C GLU A 20 -12.58 22.72 -25.04
N GLU A 21 -11.62 22.49 -25.94
CA GLU A 21 -11.76 22.72 -27.39
C GLU A 21 -12.21 21.47 -28.19
N ILE A 22 -12.35 20.28 -27.59
CA ILE A 22 -12.64 19.04 -28.35
C ILE A 22 -13.96 19.14 -29.14
N GLU A 23 -15.02 19.67 -28.53
CA GLU A 23 -16.32 19.76 -29.20
C GLU A 23 -16.29 20.79 -30.32
N GLU A 24 -15.52 21.86 -30.16
CA GLU A 24 -15.30 22.87 -31.19
C GLU A 24 -14.52 22.26 -32.37
N MET A 25 -13.45 21.51 -32.11
CA MET A 25 -12.68 20.80 -33.14
C MET A 25 -13.51 19.73 -33.87
N LYS A 26 -14.36 18.97 -33.17
CA LYS A 26 -15.31 18.04 -33.79
C LYS A 26 -16.30 18.78 -34.68
N SER A 27 -16.80 19.93 -34.24
CA SER A 27 -17.74 20.76 -34.99
C SER A 27 -17.10 21.27 -36.29
N VAL A 28 -15.89 21.83 -36.21
CA VAL A 28 -15.14 22.32 -37.37
C VAL A 28 -14.87 21.19 -38.37
N MET A 29 -14.43 20.02 -37.89
CA MET A 29 -14.19 18.85 -38.73
C MET A 29 -15.47 18.35 -39.41
N ARG A 30 -16.59 18.33 -38.67
CA ARG A 30 -17.91 17.97 -39.20
C ARG A 30 -18.35 18.94 -40.29
N GLN A 31 -18.21 20.23 -40.05
CA GLN A 31 -18.58 21.26 -41.00
C GLN A 31 -17.81 21.10 -42.32
N HIS A 32 -16.49 20.92 -42.27
CA HIS A 32 -15.68 20.76 -43.48
C HIS A 32 -16.09 19.51 -44.29
N LEU A 33 -16.35 18.38 -43.62
CA LEU A 33 -16.82 17.17 -44.29
C LEU A 33 -18.20 17.37 -44.94
N ILE A 34 -19.13 18.07 -44.28
CA ILE A 34 -20.45 18.39 -44.82
C ILE A 34 -20.35 19.32 -46.04
N GLU A 35 -19.53 20.38 -45.96
CA GLU A 35 -19.31 21.31 -47.07
C GLU A 35 -18.76 20.58 -48.31
N THR A 36 -17.80 19.68 -48.11
CA THR A 36 -17.23 18.85 -49.17
C THR A 36 -18.29 17.94 -49.80
N VAL A 37 -19.20 17.38 -49.00
CA VAL A 37 -20.31 16.55 -49.50
C VAL A 37 -21.29 17.37 -50.34
N GLU A 38 -21.64 18.58 -49.90
CA GLU A 38 -22.56 19.45 -50.66
C GLU A 38 -21.92 19.98 -51.96
N GLU A 39 -20.61 20.18 -52.01
CA GLU A 39 -19.89 20.45 -53.26
C GLU A 39 -19.97 19.27 -54.22
N LEU A 40 -19.67 18.06 -53.76
CA LEU A 40 -19.74 16.84 -54.59
C LEU A 40 -21.15 16.54 -55.10
N LYS A 41 -22.17 16.83 -54.30
CA LYS A 41 -23.58 16.75 -54.73
C LYS A 41 -23.91 17.78 -55.82
N ARG A 42 -23.38 19.00 -55.72
CA ARG A 42 -23.53 20.03 -56.77
C ARG A 42 -22.81 19.66 -58.07
N GLU A 43 -21.72 18.89 -57.97
CA GLU A 43 -21.04 18.27 -59.12
C GLU A 43 -21.78 17.07 -59.72
N GLY A 44 -22.96 16.72 -59.18
CA GLY A 44 -23.84 15.67 -59.71
C GLY A 44 -23.65 14.29 -59.09
N LYS A 45 -22.87 14.15 -58.01
CA LYS A 45 -22.68 12.87 -57.32
C LYS A 45 -23.84 12.55 -56.38
N SER A 46 -24.09 11.26 -56.17
CA SER A 46 -25.07 10.82 -55.17
C SER A 46 -24.59 11.15 -53.75
N GLU A 47 -25.51 11.25 -52.78
CA GLU A 47 -25.14 11.58 -51.40
C GLU A 47 -24.17 10.54 -50.79
N SER A 48 -24.43 9.24 -50.98
CA SER A 48 -23.57 8.17 -50.47
C SER A 48 -22.17 8.20 -51.09
N GLU A 49 -22.10 8.42 -52.40
CA GLU A 49 -20.82 8.55 -53.10
C GLU A 49 -20.05 9.80 -52.66
N SER A 50 -20.76 10.91 -52.44
CA SER A 50 -20.18 12.15 -51.95
C SER A 50 -19.57 11.99 -50.56
N ILE A 51 -20.27 11.30 -49.64
CA ILE A 51 -19.78 11.01 -48.29
C ILE A 51 -18.51 10.17 -48.33
N LYS A 52 -18.50 9.10 -49.15
CA LYS A 52 -17.34 8.22 -49.29
C LYS A 52 -16.12 9.00 -49.78
N ILE A 53 -16.29 9.81 -50.83
CA ILE A 53 -15.21 10.61 -51.42
C ILE A 53 -14.73 11.69 -50.44
N ALA A 54 -15.63 12.32 -49.68
CA ALA A 54 -15.26 13.31 -48.68
C ALA A 54 -14.38 12.68 -47.57
N ILE A 55 -14.75 11.50 -47.07
CA ILE A 55 -13.95 10.76 -46.07
C ILE A 55 -12.59 10.33 -46.66
N GLU A 56 -12.57 9.79 -47.88
CA GLU A 56 -11.32 9.37 -48.55
C GLU A 56 -10.37 10.55 -48.79
N ARG A 57 -10.89 11.72 -49.18
CA ARG A 57 -10.09 12.95 -49.35
C ARG A 57 -9.56 13.49 -48.02
N PHE A 58 -10.34 13.36 -46.95
CA PHE A 58 -9.94 13.81 -45.62
C PHE A 58 -8.86 12.90 -45.02
N GLY A 59 -8.90 11.61 -45.32
CA GLY A 59 -7.89 10.63 -44.95
C GLY A 59 -8.42 9.54 -44.02
N GLU A 60 -7.61 8.53 -43.77
CA GLU A 60 -8.02 7.42 -42.90
C GLU A 60 -8.04 7.83 -41.42
N ALA A 61 -9.08 7.43 -40.69
CA ALA A 61 -9.26 7.79 -39.29
C ALA A 61 -8.03 7.46 -38.40
N PRO A 62 -7.32 6.33 -38.55
CA PRO A 62 -6.10 6.07 -37.78
C PRO A 62 -4.98 7.07 -38.05
N GLY A 63 -4.78 7.48 -39.30
CA GLY A 63 -3.73 8.45 -39.67
C GLY A 63 -4.04 9.85 -39.13
N ILE A 64 -5.29 10.29 -39.26
CA ILE A 64 -5.74 11.57 -38.71
C ILE A 64 -5.63 11.57 -37.18
N LYS A 65 -6.01 10.47 -36.53
CA LYS A 65 -5.90 10.32 -35.08
C LYS A 65 -4.46 10.39 -34.59
N ASP A 66 -3.51 9.79 -35.31
CA ASP A 66 -2.10 9.83 -34.95
C ASP A 66 -1.56 11.26 -34.98
N GLU A 67 -1.90 12.03 -36.02
CA GLU A 67 -1.52 13.43 -36.12
C GLU A 67 -2.17 14.29 -35.04
N LEU A 68 -3.47 14.07 -34.78
CA LEU A 68 -4.22 14.76 -33.74
C LEU A 68 -3.66 14.47 -32.34
N SER A 69 -3.12 13.26 -32.12
CA SER A 69 -2.55 12.86 -30.82
C SER A 69 -1.29 13.62 -30.41
N LYS A 70 -0.67 14.35 -31.35
CA LYS A 70 0.44 15.26 -31.08
C LYS A 70 -0.01 16.56 -30.43
N VAL A 71 -1.29 16.92 -30.59
CA VAL A 71 -1.87 18.20 -30.14
C VAL A 71 -2.90 17.99 -29.04
N ILE A 72 -3.68 16.91 -29.11
CA ILE A 72 -4.73 16.58 -28.14
C ILE A 72 -4.28 15.38 -27.29
N PRO A 73 -4.46 15.45 -25.95
CA PRO A 73 -4.27 14.28 -25.10
C PRO A 73 -5.33 13.21 -25.40
N PHE A 74 -4.91 12.07 -25.92
CA PHE A 74 -5.76 10.87 -25.96
C PHE A 74 -5.52 10.03 -24.71
N THR A 75 -6.51 10.01 -23.81
CA THR A 75 -6.42 9.20 -22.60
C THR A 75 -6.66 7.73 -22.97
N ARG A 76 -5.59 6.92 -23.00
CA ARG A 76 -5.78 5.47 -22.89
C ARG A 76 -6.51 5.24 -21.57
N LYS A 77 -7.69 4.59 -21.60
CA LYS A 77 -8.36 4.11 -20.39
C LYS A 77 -7.40 3.20 -19.62
N HIS A 78 -6.56 3.76 -18.76
CA HIS A 78 -5.68 3.04 -17.83
C HIS A 78 -6.48 2.44 -16.66
N PHE A 79 -7.79 2.22 -16.87
CA PHE A 79 -8.76 1.70 -15.91
C PHE A 79 -8.51 0.23 -15.53
N SER A 80 -7.56 -0.46 -16.16
CA SER A 80 -7.29 -1.88 -15.85
C SER A 80 -6.27 -2.07 -14.72
N VAL A 81 -5.15 -1.34 -14.71
CA VAL A 81 -4.02 -1.69 -13.82
C VAL A 81 -4.32 -1.37 -12.35
N GLY A 82 -4.90 -0.19 -12.06
CA GLY A 82 -5.27 0.18 -10.69
C GLY A 82 -6.32 -0.77 -10.08
N LEU A 83 -7.29 -1.20 -10.89
CA LEU A 83 -8.31 -2.15 -10.48
C LEU A 83 -7.71 -3.54 -10.20
N PHE A 84 -6.85 -4.05 -11.09
CA PHE A 84 -6.17 -5.34 -10.89
C PHE A 84 -5.27 -5.35 -9.64
N VAL A 85 -4.63 -4.22 -9.33
CA VAL A 85 -3.83 -4.07 -8.11
C VAL A 85 -4.71 -4.10 -6.89
N VAL A 86 -5.81 -3.34 -6.87
CA VAL A 86 -6.76 -3.35 -5.75
C VAL A 86 -7.38 -4.74 -5.56
N LEU A 87 -7.83 -5.39 -6.63
CA LEU A 87 -8.38 -6.74 -6.59
C LEU A 87 -7.34 -7.78 -6.13
N GLY A 88 -6.10 -7.68 -6.60
CA GLY A 88 -5.00 -8.53 -6.15
C GLY A 88 -4.69 -8.36 -4.67
N MET A 89 -4.68 -7.12 -4.17
CA MET A 89 -4.48 -6.84 -2.75
C MET A 89 -5.63 -7.37 -1.88
N ILE A 90 -6.88 -7.28 -2.37
CA ILE A 90 -8.05 -7.86 -1.71
C ILE A 90 -7.93 -9.39 -1.65
N ALA A 91 -7.57 -10.05 -2.75
CA ALA A 91 -7.41 -11.50 -2.81
C ALA A 91 -6.31 -12.01 -1.87
N VAL A 92 -5.16 -11.32 -1.81
CA VAL A 92 -4.07 -11.67 -0.87
C VAL A 92 -4.50 -11.42 0.58
N SER A 93 -5.24 -10.35 0.84
CA SER A 93 -5.78 -10.09 2.19
C SER A 93 -6.76 -11.19 2.60
N PHE A 94 -7.64 -11.64 1.71
CA PHE A 94 -8.56 -12.75 1.97
C PHE A 94 -7.83 -14.08 2.21
N ALA A 95 -6.85 -14.42 1.37
CA ALA A 95 -6.03 -15.63 1.54
C ALA A 95 -5.25 -15.61 2.87
N PHE A 96 -4.76 -14.44 3.26
CA PHE A 96 -4.04 -14.25 4.52
C PHE A 96 -4.99 -14.31 5.74
N ILE A 97 -6.18 -13.71 5.65
CA ILE A 97 -7.25 -13.83 6.66
C ILE A 97 -7.67 -15.29 6.83
N PHE A 98 -7.83 -16.03 5.73
CA PHE A 98 -8.15 -17.46 5.77
C PHE A 98 -7.02 -18.28 6.42
N CYS A 99 -5.76 -17.97 6.13
CA CYS A 99 -4.61 -18.62 6.75
C CYS A 99 -4.56 -18.35 8.28
N ILE A 100 -4.86 -17.11 8.69
CA ILE A 100 -4.91 -16.70 10.10
C ILE A 100 -6.12 -17.29 10.82
N ALA A 101 -7.30 -17.36 10.20
CA ALA A 101 -8.48 -17.99 10.80
C ALA A 101 -8.21 -19.47 11.15
N ASN A 102 -7.42 -20.15 10.31
CA ASN A 102 -6.95 -21.51 10.57
C ASN A 102 -5.84 -21.58 11.63
N TYR A 103 -5.01 -20.54 11.79
CA TYR A 103 -3.92 -20.47 12.79
C TYR A 103 -4.40 -19.99 14.19
N VAL A 104 -5.37 -19.06 14.25
CA VAL A 104 -5.92 -18.44 15.47
C VAL A 104 -6.74 -19.42 16.30
N ARG A 105 -7.08 -20.58 15.75
CA ARG A 105 -7.71 -21.68 16.50
C ARG A 105 -6.87 -22.12 17.73
N ASP A 106 -5.57 -21.77 17.80
CA ASP A 106 -4.65 -22.17 18.88
C ASP A 106 -4.03 -21.05 19.75
N GLU A 107 -4.04 -19.75 19.37
CA GLU A 107 -3.18 -18.75 20.06
C GLU A 107 -3.77 -17.35 20.36
N GLY A 108 -5.10 -17.21 20.43
CA GLY A 108 -5.79 -16.01 20.95
C GLY A 108 -6.26 -15.02 19.89
N THR A 109 -7.43 -14.42 20.13
CA THR A 109 -8.30 -13.74 19.16
C THR A 109 -7.79 -12.39 18.64
N ILE A 110 -7.01 -11.62 19.41
CA ILE A 110 -6.67 -10.22 19.08
C ILE A 110 -5.58 -10.06 18.03
N LYS A 111 -4.56 -10.93 18.04
CA LYS A 111 -3.51 -10.96 17.01
C LYS A 111 -4.14 -11.07 15.61
N GLY A 112 -5.15 -11.94 15.50
CA GLY A 112 -5.96 -12.09 14.30
C GLY A 112 -6.72 -10.81 13.97
N VAL A 113 -7.51 -10.26 14.89
CA VAL A 113 -8.39 -9.11 14.62
C VAL A 113 -7.64 -7.87 14.14
N ILE A 114 -6.53 -7.48 14.79
CA ILE A 114 -5.75 -6.29 14.39
C ILE A 114 -5.16 -6.48 13.00
N MET A 115 -4.66 -7.67 12.70
CA MET A 115 -4.13 -8.01 11.37
C MET A 115 -5.25 -8.04 10.32
N ILE A 116 -6.42 -8.61 10.66
CA ILE A 116 -7.61 -8.70 9.79
C ILE A 116 -8.11 -7.30 9.40
N LEU A 117 -8.13 -6.33 10.32
CA LEU A 117 -8.63 -4.98 10.05
C LEU A 117 -7.59 -4.09 9.34
N SER A 118 -6.30 -4.31 9.58
CA SER A 118 -5.24 -3.45 9.02
C SER A 118 -5.15 -3.48 7.49
N ALA A 119 -5.30 -4.65 6.86
CA ALA A 119 -5.16 -4.78 5.42
C ALA A 119 -6.33 -4.15 4.64
N PRO A 120 -7.62 -4.39 4.98
CA PRO A 120 -8.76 -3.71 4.36
C PRO A 120 -8.69 -2.19 4.52
N ILE A 121 -8.38 -1.69 5.73
CA ILE A 121 -8.26 -0.25 5.99
C ILE A 121 -7.17 0.36 5.11
N TYR A 122 -6.00 -0.29 5.02
CA TYR A 122 -4.94 0.18 4.15
C TYR A 122 -5.34 0.17 2.67
N ILE A 123 -6.00 -0.89 2.19
CA ILE A 123 -6.47 -0.99 0.81
C ILE A 123 -7.45 0.14 0.48
N ILE A 124 -8.39 0.45 1.38
CA ILE A 124 -9.35 1.54 1.20
C ILE A 124 -8.62 2.89 1.11
N LEU A 125 -7.77 3.19 2.09
CA LEU A 125 -6.98 4.43 2.11
C LEU A 125 -6.09 4.55 0.86
N ARG A 126 -5.54 3.42 0.40
CA ARG A 126 -4.67 3.39 -0.77
C ARG A 126 -5.43 3.52 -2.07
N ALA A 127 -6.62 2.93 -2.19
CA ALA A 127 -7.49 3.11 -3.35
C ALA A 127 -7.88 4.58 -3.55
N ILE A 128 -8.18 5.28 -2.45
CA ILE A 128 -8.46 6.73 -2.46
C ILE A 128 -7.25 7.49 -3.01
N LYS A 129 -6.05 7.22 -2.49
CA LYS A 129 -4.82 7.89 -2.93
C LYS A 129 -4.41 7.53 -4.36
N LEU A 130 -4.63 6.29 -4.80
CA LEU A 130 -4.36 5.86 -6.18
C LEU A 130 -5.28 6.59 -7.18
N LYS A 131 -6.54 6.85 -6.81
CA LYS A 131 -7.45 7.66 -7.64
C LYS A 131 -6.89 9.06 -7.90
N GLU A 132 -6.29 9.67 -6.87
CA GLU A 132 -5.65 10.99 -6.98
C GLU A 132 -4.38 10.94 -7.86
N ILE A 133 -3.53 9.93 -7.67
CA ILE A 133 -2.31 9.72 -8.48
C ILE A 133 -2.66 9.52 -9.96
N ILE A 134 -3.71 8.74 -10.26
CA ILE A 134 -4.19 8.53 -11.63
C ILE A 134 -4.74 9.84 -12.21
N LYS A 135 -5.50 10.62 -11.43
CA LYS A 135 -5.98 11.95 -11.85
C LYS A 135 -4.82 12.88 -12.23
N ASN A 136 -3.72 12.81 -11.48
CA ASN A 136 -2.54 13.62 -11.71
C ASN A 136 -1.58 13.06 -12.78
N LYS A 137 -1.99 12.01 -13.53
CA LYS A 137 -1.20 11.32 -14.57
C LYS A 137 0.19 10.85 -14.08
N GLU A 138 0.33 10.57 -12.79
CA GLU A 138 1.57 10.07 -12.18
C GLU A 138 1.74 8.55 -12.39
N SER A 139 2.98 8.10 -12.64
CA SER A 139 3.27 6.68 -12.85
C SER A 139 3.25 5.88 -11.54
N VAL A 140 2.57 4.73 -11.53
CA VAL A 140 2.50 3.81 -10.37
C VAL A 140 3.39 2.59 -10.58
N SER A 141 4.35 2.37 -9.67
CA SER A 141 5.16 1.15 -9.67
C SER A 141 4.51 0.03 -8.86
N LEU A 142 4.06 -1.02 -9.56
CA LEU A 142 3.42 -2.20 -8.94
C LEU A 142 4.27 -2.86 -7.85
N LYS A 143 5.59 -2.97 -8.09
CA LYS A 143 6.52 -3.59 -7.14
C LYS A 143 6.55 -2.83 -5.81
N ILE A 144 6.55 -1.51 -5.86
CA ILE A 144 6.58 -0.65 -4.67
C ILE A 144 5.25 -0.74 -3.92
N GLU A 145 4.12 -0.82 -4.63
CA GLU A 145 2.79 -0.96 -4.01
C GLU A 145 2.66 -2.24 -3.18
N TRP A 146 3.14 -3.38 -3.71
CA TRP A 146 3.17 -4.63 -2.95
C TRP A 146 4.03 -4.51 -1.69
N ILE A 147 5.21 -3.90 -1.80
CA ILE A 147 6.11 -3.69 -0.65
C ILE A 147 5.44 -2.82 0.42
N ARG A 148 4.70 -1.78 0.03
CA ARG A 148 3.95 -0.93 0.97
C ARG A 148 2.83 -1.70 1.67
N LEU A 149 2.07 -2.53 0.94
CA LEU A 149 1.07 -3.40 1.55
C LEU A 149 1.71 -4.34 2.58
N PHE A 150 2.77 -5.05 2.19
CA PHE A 150 3.50 -5.94 3.10
C PHE A 150 4.04 -5.19 4.32
N PHE A 151 4.57 -3.99 4.13
CA PHE A 151 5.03 -3.15 5.22
C PHE A 151 3.91 -2.82 6.21
N VAL A 152 2.72 -2.43 5.75
CA VAL A 152 1.59 -2.10 6.66
C VAL A 152 1.05 -3.33 7.38
N ILE A 153 0.87 -4.45 6.68
CA ILE A 153 0.51 -5.74 7.30
C ILE A 153 1.56 -6.12 8.35
N TYR A 154 2.83 -5.86 8.06
CA TYR A 154 3.92 -6.16 8.97
C TYR A 154 3.92 -5.28 10.23
N ILE A 155 3.65 -3.98 10.10
CA ILE A 155 3.45 -3.09 11.27
C ILE A 155 2.29 -3.61 12.14
N ALA A 156 1.17 -3.98 11.52
CA ALA A 156 0.02 -4.51 12.25
C ALA A 156 0.35 -5.84 12.94
N TYR A 157 1.11 -6.72 12.29
CA TYR A 157 1.64 -7.93 12.91
C TYR A 157 2.53 -7.60 14.11
N LEU A 158 3.48 -6.67 13.97
CA LEU A 158 4.36 -6.26 15.07
C LEU A 158 3.54 -5.80 16.27
N VAL A 159 2.65 -4.83 16.07
CA VAL A 159 1.79 -4.29 17.11
C VAL A 159 0.94 -5.39 17.74
N GLY A 160 0.19 -6.15 16.93
CA GLY A 160 -0.65 -7.24 17.41
C GLY A 160 0.11 -8.34 18.16
N SER A 161 1.35 -8.61 17.77
CA SER A 161 2.18 -9.65 18.39
C SER A 161 2.77 -9.30 19.76
N TYR A 162 2.74 -8.02 20.12
CA TYR A 162 3.23 -7.51 21.41
C TYR A 162 2.12 -7.03 22.34
N ILE A 163 0.89 -6.93 21.83
CA ILE A 163 -0.28 -6.67 22.66
C ILE A 163 -0.56 -7.89 23.52
N GLN A 164 -0.59 -7.69 24.84
CA GLN A 164 -0.98 -8.73 25.80
C GLN A 164 -2.40 -9.23 25.49
N TYR A 165 -2.69 -10.50 25.81
CA TYR A 165 -4.02 -11.09 25.62
C TYR A 165 -5.10 -10.22 26.27
N ILE A 166 -5.92 -9.58 25.45
CA ILE A 166 -7.03 -8.74 25.89
C ILE A 166 -8.15 -9.65 26.43
N GLN A 167 -8.65 -9.35 27.62
CA GLN A 167 -9.85 -9.97 28.18
C GLN A 167 -11.09 -9.23 27.67
N THR A 168 -12.17 -9.98 27.41
CA THR A 168 -13.47 -9.43 26.99
C THR A 168 -14.12 -8.57 28.08
N PHE A 169 -13.86 -8.87 29.34
CA PHE A 169 -14.34 -8.12 30.49
C PHE A 169 -13.16 -7.57 31.29
N SER A 170 -13.29 -6.32 31.74
CA SER A 170 -12.30 -5.69 32.61
C SER A 170 -12.29 -6.38 33.97
N ASP A 171 -11.09 -6.74 34.45
CA ASP A 171 -10.89 -7.26 35.79
C ASP A 171 -9.74 -6.52 36.48
N ALA A 172 -10.10 -5.37 37.06
CA ALA A 172 -9.18 -4.55 37.83
C ALA A 172 -8.84 -5.13 39.22
N SER A 173 -9.43 -6.26 39.63
CA SER A 173 -9.15 -6.89 40.92
C SER A 173 -7.83 -7.66 40.92
N LYS A 174 -7.34 -8.08 39.74
CA LYS A 174 -6.07 -8.77 39.57
C LYS A 174 -4.89 -7.90 40.05
N GLN A 175 -3.94 -8.53 40.74
CA GLN A 175 -2.71 -7.86 41.18
C GLN A 175 -1.91 -7.34 39.99
N MET A 176 -1.41 -6.12 40.13
CA MET A 176 -0.60 -5.46 39.11
C MET A 176 0.88 -5.66 39.40
N TYR A 177 1.59 -6.23 38.42
CA TYR A 177 3.03 -6.47 38.50
C TYR A 177 3.78 -5.34 37.79
N TYR A 178 4.86 -4.86 38.42
CA TYR A 178 5.71 -3.82 37.89
C TYR A 178 7.12 -4.34 37.74
N SER A 179 7.71 -4.18 36.56
CA SER A 179 9.12 -4.48 36.32
C SER A 179 9.75 -3.36 35.49
N ILE A 180 10.75 -2.69 36.04
CA ILE A 180 11.45 -1.61 35.35
C ILE A 180 12.93 -1.96 35.32
N ASN A 181 13.42 -2.31 34.12
CA ASN A 181 14.84 -2.49 33.85
C ASN A 181 15.32 -1.43 32.87
N LEU A 182 15.97 -0.41 33.40
CA LEU A 182 16.54 0.69 32.62
C LEU A 182 18.05 0.59 32.45
N ILE A 183 18.70 -0.36 33.13
CA ILE A 183 20.15 -0.54 33.01
C ILE A 183 20.43 -1.48 31.84
N PRO A 184 21.11 -1.02 30.78
CA PRO A 184 21.44 -1.86 29.65
C PRO A 184 22.24 -3.09 30.08
N ILE A 185 21.95 -4.22 29.46
CA ILE A 185 22.69 -5.48 29.50
C ILE A 185 22.64 -6.18 30.87
N ILE A 186 22.25 -5.50 31.96
CA ILE A 186 22.07 -6.08 33.30
C ILE A 186 20.90 -7.08 33.35
N GLY A 187 19.89 -6.90 32.50
CA GLY A 187 18.79 -7.85 32.41
C GLY A 187 19.28 -9.23 31.94
N ILE A 188 20.30 -9.28 31.09
CA ILE A 188 20.76 -10.52 30.44
C ILE A 188 21.31 -11.54 31.45
N PRO A 189 22.28 -11.21 32.34
CA PRO A 189 22.74 -12.13 33.38
C PRO A 189 21.64 -12.56 34.35
N ASN A 190 20.73 -11.65 34.72
CA ASN A 190 19.65 -11.95 35.67
C ASN A 190 18.59 -12.87 35.04
N ILE A 191 18.27 -12.67 33.76
CA ILE A 191 17.40 -13.55 32.99
C ILE A 191 18.06 -14.92 32.81
N LEU A 192 19.36 -14.97 32.47
CA LEU A 192 20.12 -16.22 32.35
C LEU A 192 20.16 -16.98 33.68
N LYS A 193 20.40 -16.28 34.80
CA LYS A 193 20.40 -16.87 36.15
C LYS A 193 19.01 -17.37 36.54
N GLY A 194 17.96 -16.59 36.28
CA GLY A 194 16.57 -16.97 36.53
C GLY A 194 16.10 -18.15 35.65
N MET A 195 16.55 -18.23 34.40
CA MET A 195 16.29 -19.37 33.52
C MET A 195 17.05 -20.62 33.96
N ALA A 196 18.33 -20.48 34.34
CA ALA A 196 19.14 -21.57 34.87
C ALA A 196 18.52 -22.16 36.15
N LEU A 197 18.03 -21.32 37.06
CA LEU A 197 17.32 -21.73 38.28
C LEU A 197 15.99 -22.45 37.99
N LYS A 198 15.35 -22.16 36.85
CA LYS A 198 14.11 -22.80 36.41
C LYS A 198 14.34 -24.01 35.48
N GLY A 199 15.60 -24.43 35.26
CA GLY A 199 15.94 -25.50 34.32
C GLY A 199 15.68 -25.16 32.85
N LEU A 200 15.45 -23.88 32.51
CA LEU A 200 15.20 -23.42 31.16
C LEU A 200 16.55 -23.25 30.44
N GLY A 201 16.76 -24.01 29.37
CA GLY A 201 18.01 -23.98 28.61
C GLY A 201 18.26 -22.64 27.93
N ILE A 202 19.55 -22.29 27.74
CA ILE A 202 20.02 -21.07 27.06
C ILE A 202 19.40 -20.87 25.66
N ASN A 203 18.98 -21.95 25.03
CA ASN A 203 18.25 -21.96 23.76
C ASN A 203 16.97 -21.12 23.80
N ILE A 204 16.29 -21.05 24.94
CA ILE A 204 15.05 -20.27 25.11
C ILE A 204 15.36 -18.78 25.12
N PHE A 205 16.41 -18.37 25.84
CA PHE A 205 16.89 -16.99 25.85
C PHE A 205 17.28 -16.53 24.44
N ILE A 206 18.10 -17.33 23.74
CA ILE A 206 18.53 -17.03 22.37
C ILE A 206 17.31 -16.89 21.44
N ARG A 207 16.33 -17.80 21.53
CA ARG A 207 15.09 -17.70 20.75
C ARG A 207 14.32 -16.41 21.01
N ILE A 208 14.24 -15.96 22.27
CA ILE A 208 13.57 -14.71 22.63
C ILE A 208 14.32 -13.53 22.01
N VAL A 209 15.64 -13.41 22.24
CA VAL A 209 16.45 -12.30 21.71
C VAL A 209 16.38 -12.26 20.19
N LEU A 210 16.55 -13.40 19.52
CA LEU A 210 16.44 -13.50 18.06
C LEU A 210 15.05 -13.12 17.57
N LYS A 211 13.98 -13.49 18.28
CA LYS A 211 12.61 -13.10 17.93
C LYS A 211 12.43 -11.58 17.96
N TYR A 212 12.91 -10.89 18.99
CA TYR A 212 12.86 -9.42 19.06
C TYR A 212 13.73 -8.79 17.96
N PHE A 213 14.95 -9.31 17.77
CA PHE A 213 15.88 -8.83 16.77
C PHE A 213 15.29 -8.93 15.35
N PHE A 214 14.88 -10.13 14.92
CA PHE A 214 14.39 -10.38 13.57
C PHE A 214 13.10 -9.59 13.26
N ARG A 215 12.28 -9.35 14.29
CA ARG A 215 11.08 -8.51 14.16
C ARG A 215 11.43 -7.07 13.79
N TYR A 216 12.39 -6.45 14.44
CA TYR A 216 12.77 -5.07 14.07
C TYR A 216 13.76 -5.02 12.90
N PHE A 217 14.48 -6.10 12.64
CA PHE A 217 15.31 -6.28 11.45
C PHE A 217 14.50 -6.17 10.16
N LEU A 218 13.38 -6.90 10.07
CA LEU A 218 12.54 -6.84 8.87
C LEU A 218 11.91 -5.45 8.70
N LEU A 219 11.59 -4.76 9.81
CA LEU A 219 11.15 -3.37 9.79
C LEU A 219 12.21 -2.46 9.15
N GLY A 220 13.48 -2.61 9.54
CA GLY A 220 14.61 -1.88 8.98
C GLY A 220 14.82 -2.11 7.48
N ILE A 221 14.48 -3.31 6.98
CA ILE A 221 14.54 -3.60 5.54
C ILE A 221 13.38 -2.95 4.78
N LEU A 222 12.15 -3.13 5.27
CA LEU A 222 10.95 -2.75 4.54
C LEU A 222 10.71 -1.24 4.52
N ALA A 223 10.98 -0.53 5.63
CA ALA A 223 10.65 0.89 5.75
C ALA A 223 11.31 1.77 4.67
N PRO A 224 12.63 1.68 4.40
CA PRO A 224 13.31 2.50 3.39
C PRO A 224 12.83 2.26 1.96
N ILE A 225 12.38 1.03 1.68
CA ILE A 225 11.92 0.61 0.35
C ILE A 225 10.45 1.02 0.16
N ALA A 226 9.63 0.92 1.20
CA ALA A 226 8.22 1.25 1.16
C ALA A 226 7.97 2.77 1.01
N TYR A 227 8.72 3.60 1.75
CA TYR A 227 8.51 5.05 1.75
C TYR A 227 9.82 5.85 1.75
N ASN A 228 9.85 6.88 0.89
CA ASN A 228 11.01 7.77 0.74
C ASN A 228 11.38 8.49 2.06
N GLY A 229 10.39 8.77 2.91
CA GLY A 229 10.60 9.39 4.23
C GLY A 229 11.51 8.57 5.15
N PHE A 230 11.64 7.26 4.94
CA PHE A 230 12.48 6.36 5.76
C PHE A 230 13.81 6.01 5.09
N ARG A 231 14.21 6.66 3.98
CA ARG A 231 15.52 6.42 3.37
C ARG A 231 16.69 6.88 4.23
N LYS A 232 16.47 7.77 5.20
CA LYS A 232 17.48 8.18 6.19
C LYS A 232 17.44 7.23 7.39
N LEU A 233 18.61 6.75 7.82
CA LEU A 233 18.74 5.83 8.98
C LEU A 233 18.02 6.36 10.22
N ASN A 234 18.17 7.64 10.54
CA ASN A 234 17.55 8.26 11.71
C ASN A 234 16.02 8.13 11.70
N ASN A 235 15.39 8.24 10.52
CA ASN A 235 13.94 8.13 10.39
C ASN A 235 13.48 6.67 10.58
N CYS A 236 14.27 5.70 10.14
CA CYS A 236 14.02 4.28 10.44
C CYS A 236 14.16 3.96 11.92
N ILE A 237 15.24 4.43 12.55
CA ILE A 237 15.46 4.23 13.98
C ILE A 237 14.30 4.85 14.77
N PHE A 238 13.91 6.08 14.43
CA PHE A 238 12.79 6.77 15.05
C PHE A 238 11.50 5.97 14.91
N LEU A 239 11.18 5.45 13.72
CA LEU A 239 10.03 4.58 13.49
C LEU A 239 10.05 3.35 14.43
N GLY A 240 11.18 2.67 14.54
CA GLY A 240 11.33 1.52 15.44
C GLY A 240 11.08 1.88 16.91
N ILE A 241 11.65 3.00 17.36
CA ILE A 241 11.44 3.52 18.73
C ILE A 241 9.96 3.89 18.95
N THR A 242 9.33 4.59 18.00
CA THR A 242 7.92 4.98 18.09
C THR A 242 7.01 3.76 18.20
N ILE A 243 7.24 2.72 17.40
CA ILE A 243 6.47 1.48 17.47
C ILE A 243 6.65 0.81 18.83
N TYR A 244 7.89 0.71 19.33
CA TYR A 244 8.18 0.11 20.62
C TYR A 244 7.47 0.85 21.77
N ILE A 245 7.60 2.19 21.80
CA ILE A 245 6.96 3.03 22.81
C ILE A 245 5.43 2.96 22.69
N GLY A 246 4.88 2.99 21.48
CA GLY A 246 3.44 2.88 21.24
C GLY A 246 2.86 1.57 21.77
N ILE A 247 3.55 0.45 21.52
CA ILE A 247 3.19 -0.87 22.08
C ILE A 247 3.24 -0.85 23.60
N PHE A 248 4.30 -0.27 24.18
CA PHE A 248 4.44 -0.16 25.63
C PHE A 248 3.29 0.64 26.26
N LEU A 249 2.97 1.81 25.71
CA LEU A 249 1.87 2.66 26.19
C LEU A 249 0.52 1.94 26.08
N LEU A 250 0.30 1.21 24.99
CA LEU A 250 -0.93 0.46 24.79
C LEU A 250 -1.06 -0.70 25.79
N ASN A 251 0.01 -1.44 26.06
CA ASN A 251 0.03 -2.47 27.10
C ASN A 251 -0.17 -1.90 28.51
N CYS A 252 0.41 -0.71 28.80
CA CYS A 252 0.14 -0.01 30.05
C CYS A 252 -1.32 0.36 30.19
N THR A 253 -1.92 0.85 29.12
CA THR A 253 -3.35 1.21 29.08
C THR A 253 -4.21 -0.02 29.36
N PHE A 254 -3.96 -1.14 28.67
CA PHE A 254 -4.71 -2.38 28.90
C PHE A 254 -4.51 -2.95 30.30
N SER A 255 -3.29 -2.95 30.82
CA SER A 255 -3.03 -3.39 32.19
C SER A 255 -3.69 -2.48 33.22
N PHE A 256 -3.69 -1.16 33.01
CA PHE A 256 -4.32 -0.22 33.93
C PHE A 256 -5.83 -0.45 34.01
N PHE A 257 -6.51 -0.56 32.87
CA PHE A 257 -7.95 -0.80 32.79
C PHE A 257 -8.38 -2.26 33.05
N GLY A 258 -7.44 -3.14 33.45
CA GLY A 258 -7.76 -4.55 33.71
C GLY A 258 -8.23 -5.31 32.45
N LEU A 259 -7.88 -4.80 31.27
CA LEU A 259 -8.21 -5.39 29.98
C LEU A 259 -7.17 -6.41 29.54
N SER A 260 -6.04 -6.56 30.24
CA SER A 260 -5.05 -7.60 29.94
C SER A 260 -5.22 -8.83 30.83
N TYR A 261 -4.88 -10.01 30.29
CA TYR A 261 -4.96 -11.26 31.03
C TYR A 261 -4.00 -11.29 32.23
N HIS A 262 -2.81 -10.73 32.02
CA HIS A 262 -1.84 -10.47 33.07
C HIS A 262 -1.64 -8.95 33.15
N ARG A 263 -1.97 -8.36 34.30
CA ARG A 263 -1.74 -6.93 34.55
C ARG A 263 -0.26 -6.73 34.87
N GLU A 264 0.52 -6.37 33.87
CA GLU A 264 1.95 -6.17 33.99
C GLU A 264 2.37 -4.90 33.26
N ILE A 265 3.02 -3.99 33.99
CA ILE A 265 3.78 -2.87 33.40
C ILE A 265 5.26 -3.24 33.48
N ALA A 266 5.79 -3.66 32.33
CA ALA A 266 7.17 -4.04 32.15
C ALA A 266 7.88 -3.10 31.15
N ILE A 267 8.95 -2.43 31.59
CA ILE A 267 9.90 -1.75 30.71
C ILE A 267 11.22 -2.50 30.79
N ASN A 268 11.77 -2.90 29.64
CA ASN A 268 13.12 -3.43 29.57
C ASN A 268 13.90 -2.79 28.42
N ILE A 269 14.88 -1.96 28.78
CA ILE A 269 15.74 -1.24 27.84
C ILE A 269 16.48 -2.19 26.89
N ASP A 270 16.76 -3.43 27.31
CA ASP A 270 17.47 -4.42 26.50
C ASP A 270 16.67 -4.77 25.24
N PHE A 271 15.34 -4.87 25.35
CA PHE A 271 14.50 -5.14 24.18
C PHE A 271 14.41 -3.94 23.24
N LEU A 272 14.47 -2.71 23.77
CA LEU A 272 14.57 -1.52 22.92
C LEU A 272 15.90 -1.49 22.17
N ILE A 273 17.02 -1.80 22.85
CA ILE A 273 18.35 -1.88 22.23
C ILE A 273 18.37 -2.93 21.13
N VAL A 274 17.87 -4.14 21.42
CA VAL A 274 17.78 -5.23 20.43
C VAL A 274 16.89 -4.84 19.25
N ALA A 275 15.78 -4.13 19.51
CA ALA A 275 14.91 -3.61 18.46
C ALA A 275 15.65 -2.60 17.57
N VAL A 276 16.33 -1.61 18.16
CA VAL A 276 17.11 -0.61 17.42
C VAL A 276 18.23 -1.26 16.61
N LEU A 277 18.97 -2.21 17.19
CA LEU A 277 20.00 -2.98 16.47
C LEU A 277 19.42 -3.73 15.28
N GLY A 278 18.25 -4.36 15.45
CA GLY A 278 17.51 -4.97 14.34
C GLY A 278 17.26 -3.97 13.22
N VAL A 279 16.63 -2.83 13.53
CA VAL A 279 16.34 -1.77 12.53
C VAL A 279 17.61 -1.31 11.81
N VAL A 280 18.68 -1.03 12.55
CA VAL A 280 19.95 -0.53 11.99
C VAL A 280 20.55 -1.54 11.01
N ILE A 281 20.64 -2.82 11.40
CA ILE A 281 21.22 -3.86 10.56
C ILE A 281 20.32 -4.10 9.32
N GLY A 282 19.01 -4.13 9.49
CA GLY A 282 18.06 -4.25 8.39
C GLY A 282 18.17 -3.09 7.39
N TYR A 283 18.32 -1.86 7.89
CA TYR A 283 18.51 -0.66 7.08
C TYR A 283 19.74 -0.78 6.17
N PHE A 284 20.90 -1.18 6.71
CA PHE A 284 22.13 -1.29 5.92
C PHE A 284 22.04 -2.35 4.81
N ILE A 285 21.21 -3.38 4.99
CA ILE A 285 20.94 -4.35 3.92
C ILE A 285 20.07 -3.71 2.83
N SER A 286 19.06 -2.93 3.20
CA SER A 286 18.20 -2.24 2.24
C SER A 286 18.95 -1.15 1.46
N SER A 287 19.83 -0.39 2.11
CA SER A 287 20.55 0.72 1.48
C SER A 287 21.52 0.24 0.41
N LYS A 288 22.19 -0.91 0.62
CA LYS A 288 23.02 -1.57 -0.40
C LYS A 288 22.24 -1.96 -1.66
N LYS A 289 20.94 -2.28 -1.53
CA LYS A 289 20.06 -2.56 -2.68
C LYS A 289 19.56 -1.29 -3.36
N LEU A 290 19.28 -0.23 -2.59
CA LEU A 290 18.85 1.07 -3.12
C LEU A 290 19.93 1.80 -3.93
N ILE A 291 21.22 1.54 -3.66
CA ILE A 291 22.35 2.09 -4.44
C ILE A 291 22.53 1.39 -5.81
N LYS A 292 21.95 0.19 -5.99
CA LYS A 292 22.06 -0.60 -7.23
C LYS A 292 20.82 -0.53 -8.15
N SER A 293 19.81 0.23 -7.76
CA SER A 293 18.52 0.41 -8.45
C SER A 293 18.42 1.82 -9.02
#